data_AF-A0A426QER5-F1
#
_entry.id   AF-A0A426QER5-F1
#
_cell.length_a   1.000
_cell.length_b   1.000
_cell.length_c   1.000
_cell.angle_alpha   90.00
_cell.angle_beta   90.00
_cell.angle_gamma   90.00
#
_symmetry.space_group_name_H-M   'P 1'
#
loop_
_entity.id
_entity.type
_entity.pdbx_description
1 polymer ?
#
loop_
_entity_poly.entity_id
_entity_poly.type
_entity_poly.pdbx_seq_one_letter_code
_entity_poly.pdbx_strand_id
1 'polypeptide(L)'
;MSSKTIPVRCRRMAAARAPYGPALASRFFSTPIAGGCLLIASALIAPPALSETPDAPLTLQGAVEAALSNNFAVQQAASAVRMRQGEAVHAGRLVPSNPVLSARTARRDGPDGQSTDFGIAITQSLFTAGKGELAEQAARNRQGEAEQRLDYLRTTVAAQTRSAFLQVLSAQERLDTAQRLITLNREVRDFAQRRLQAGEGTRLEVNAAAIGVGRAEAELAKARQKLSAARLALTEQLALDPAASVEIRGQLEPAPLEIDDTDALLRQAMQRRSDLVAAARSVAAARDELRLSKRQLMPNLTVGAFYDKEESNDVAGVSLSAPIPVFHQFEGEQRSAQARLDRAQIEEDALRQQVRREVLMAVADYRSARERVDVFGSQMLANAEENLALTRRAVKAGQLGAPAITTAQNNLMEVRGQYLAALDDLIAAGAALERSTGGLLRLAPTSSTES
;
A
#
# COMPACT_ATOMS: atom_id res chain seq x y z
N MET A 1 24.22 -59.13 -29.28
CA MET A 1 25.45 -58.51 -28.74
C MET A 1 25.02 -57.51 -27.67
N SER A 2 24.61 -57.98 -26.49
CA SER A 2 25.44 -58.28 -25.29
C SER A 2 25.93 -57.02 -24.56
N SER A 3 25.16 -56.63 -23.54
CA SER A 3 25.58 -56.33 -22.15
C SER A 3 27.03 -55.88 -21.89
N LYS A 4 27.19 -54.77 -21.15
CA LYS A 4 27.91 -54.83 -19.85
C LYS A 4 27.77 -53.57 -18.98
N THR A 5 27.18 -53.84 -17.81
CA THR A 5 27.23 -53.11 -16.55
C THR A 5 28.61 -53.29 -15.89
N ILE A 6 29.16 -52.26 -15.23
CA ILE A 6 30.22 -52.39 -14.20
C ILE A 6 29.92 -51.43 -13.04
N PRO A 7 29.84 -51.91 -11.79
CA PRO A 7 29.74 -51.08 -10.59
C PRO A 7 31.11 -50.94 -9.89
N VAL A 8 31.32 -49.83 -9.18
CA VAL A 8 32.46 -49.68 -8.25
C VAL A 8 31.93 -49.63 -6.82
N ARG A 9 32.40 -50.58 -6.02
CA ARG A 9 32.16 -50.75 -4.59
C ARG A 9 33.52 -50.57 -3.91
N CYS A 10 33.64 -49.69 -2.92
CA CYS A 10 34.75 -49.77 -1.97
C CYS A 10 34.27 -49.57 -0.52
N ARG A 11 34.91 -50.35 0.36
CA ARG A 11 34.51 -50.77 1.69
C ARG A 11 34.94 -49.78 2.79
N ARG A 12 34.09 -49.72 3.83
CA ARG A 12 34.35 -49.70 5.29
C ARG A 12 35.73 -49.23 5.78
N MET A 13 35.71 -48.33 6.76
CA MET A 13 36.42 -48.54 8.03
C MET A 13 35.59 -47.99 9.21
N ALA A 14 35.37 -48.86 10.19
CA ALA A 14 34.76 -48.59 11.48
C ALA A 14 35.87 -48.26 12.49
N ALA A 15 35.68 -47.23 13.31
CA ALA A 15 36.59 -46.91 14.41
C ALA A 15 36.00 -47.40 15.73
N ALA A 16 36.71 -48.34 16.36
CA ALA A 16 36.46 -48.89 17.67
C ALA A 16 36.93 -47.92 18.77
N ARG A 17 36.17 -47.82 19.85
CA ARG A 17 36.51 -47.19 21.13
C ARG A 17 36.95 -48.25 22.13
N ALA A 18 38.00 -47.98 22.91
CA ALA A 18 38.23 -48.30 24.33
C ALA A 18 39.68 -47.85 24.75
N PRO A 19 40.12 -47.87 26.03
CA PRO A 19 40.02 -46.75 26.98
C PRO A 19 41.32 -46.49 27.82
N TYR A 20 41.18 -45.70 28.90
CA TYR A 20 42.06 -45.46 30.08
C TYR A 20 42.84 -44.14 30.18
N GLY A 21 42.71 -43.49 31.36
CA GLY A 21 43.16 -42.13 31.73
C GLY A 21 44.65 -42.02 32.15
N PRO A 22 45.07 -41.20 33.15
CA PRO A 22 44.30 -40.61 34.27
C PRO A 22 44.53 -39.10 34.59
N ALA A 23 43.68 -38.62 35.50
CA ALA A 23 43.79 -37.55 36.51
C ALA A 23 44.91 -36.48 36.46
N LEU A 24 44.53 -35.22 36.69
CA LEU A 24 45.09 -34.40 37.77
C LEU A 24 44.12 -33.26 38.15
N ALA A 25 44.01 -33.05 39.46
CA ALA A 25 43.07 -32.17 40.13
C ALA A 25 43.55 -30.71 40.13
N SER A 26 42.62 -29.76 40.10
CA SER A 26 42.81 -28.47 40.76
C SER A 26 41.47 -27.96 41.29
N ARG A 27 41.50 -27.60 42.57
CA ARG A 27 40.37 -27.13 43.38
C ARG A 27 40.08 -25.68 42.99
N PHE A 28 38.86 -25.39 42.54
CA PHE A 28 38.35 -24.03 42.48
C PHE A 28 37.46 -23.76 43.68
N PHE A 29 37.81 -22.70 44.41
CA PHE A 29 37.05 -22.10 45.49
C PHE A 29 35.68 -21.66 44.99
N SER A 30 34.62 -22.09 45.69
CA SER A 30 33.28 -21.57 45.55
C SER A 30 33.09 -20.34 46.46
N THR A 31 32.62 -19.23 45.90
CA THR A 31 31.94 -18.17 46.63
C THR A 31 30.63 -17.87 45.92
N PRO A 32 29.47 -17.87 46.60
CA PRO A 32 28.19 -17.59 45.98
C PRO A 32 27.98 -16.06 45.93
N ILE A 33 27.77 -15.50 44.74
CA ILE A 33 27.20 -14.16 44.61
C ILE A 33 25.72 -14.31 44.29
N ALA A 34 24.93 -13.69 45.16
CA ALA A 34 23.48 -13.69 45.18
C ALA A 34 22.87 -13.19 43.87
N GLY A 35 21.72 -13.78 43.53
CA GLY A 35 20.97 -13.55 42.32
C GLY A 35 20.49 -12.12 42.13
N GLY A 36 20.70 -11.62 40.91
CA GLY A 36 19.91 -10.57 40.29
C GLY A 36 19.32 -11.12 38.99
N CYS A 37 18.18 -11.81 39.09
CA CYS A 37 17.38 -12.15 37.92
C CYS A 37 16.85 -10.84 37.30
N LEU A 38 17.52 -10.35 36.27
CA LEU A 38 17.01 -9.32 35.39
C LEU A 38 15.84 -9.93 34.61
N LEU A 39 14.61 -9.70 35.08
CA LEU A 39 13.39 -10.01 34.34
C LEU A 39 13.38 -9.15 33.08
N ILE A 40 13.80 -9.73 31.96
CA ILE A 40 13.52 -9.18 30.63
C ILE A 40 12.01 -9.29 30.46
N ALA A 41 11.32 -8.16 30.67
CA ALA A 41 9.91 -8.02 30.34
C ALA A 41 9.80 -8.14 28.82
N SER A 42 9.58 -9.35 28.34
CA SER A 42 9.11 -9.61 26.99
C SER A 42 7.77 -8.89 26.81
N ALA A 43 7.81 -7.70 26.22
CA ALA A 43 6.62 -7.06 25.73
C ALA A 43 6.00 -8.01 24.70
N LEU A 44 4.91 -8.68 25.10
CA LEU A 44 4.02 -9.38 24.18
C LEU A 44 3.59 -8.34 23.15
N ILE A 45 4.19 -8.41 21.96
CA ILE A 45 3.66 -7.73 20.78
C ILE A 45 2.35 -8.44 20.50
N ALA A 46 1.26 -7.87 20.99
CA ALA A 46 -0.07 -8.30 20.61
C ALA A 46 -0.13 -8.30 19.08
N PRO A 47 -0.60 -9.38 18.43
CA PRO A 47 -0.90 -9.32 17.01
C PRO A 47 -1.82 -8.12 16.77
N PRO A 48 -1.71 -7.40 15.64
CA PRO A 48 -2.64 -6.33 15.33
C PRO A 48 -4.05 -6.90 15.47
N ALA A 49 -4.79 -6.39 16.45
CA ALA A 49 -6.17 -6.78 16.64
C ALA A 49 -6.88 -6.41 15.34
N LEU A 50 -7.44 -7.41 14.66
CA LEU A 50 -8.43 -7.18 13.62
C LEU A 50 -9.48 -6.26 14.25
N SER A 51 -9.68 -5.09 13.65
CA SER A 51 -10.58 -4.09 14.22
C SER A 51 -11.97 -4.70 14.37
N GLU A 52 -12.56 -4.61 15.56
CA GLU A 52 -13.93 -5.02 15.79
C GLU A 52 -14.85 -4.25 14.83
N THR A 53 -15.83 -4.96 14.25
CA THR A 53 -16.83 -4.36 13.38
C THR A 53 -17.54 -3.22 14.11
N PRO A 54 -17.64 -2.01 13.53
CA PRO A 54 -18.35 -0.92 14.18
C PRO A 54 -19.80 -1.32 14.50
N ASP A 55 -20.25 -1.04 15.73
CA ASP A 55 -21.63 -1.28 16.20
C ASP A 55 -22.67 -0.38 15.48
N ALA A 56 -22.20 0.63 14.73
CA ALA A 56 -23.00 1.55 13.93
C ALA A 56 -22.77 1.32 12.42
N PRO A 57 -23.79 1.55 11.57
CA PRO A 57 -23.63 1.42 10.12
C PRO A 57 -22.52 2.35 9.61
N LEU A 58 -21.62 1.80 8.79
CA LEU A 58 -20.44 2.52 8.32
C LEU A 58 -20.84 3.62 7.33
N THR A 59 -20.48 4.86 7.65
CA THR A 59 -20.63 6.02 6.76
C THR A 59 -19.41 6.18 5.85
N LEU A 60 -19.52 6.97 4.78
CA LEU A 60 -18.39 7.20 3.88
C LEU A 60 -17.18 7.82 4.61
N GLN A 61 -17.44 8.81 5.48
CA GLN A 61 -16.37 9.45 6.25
C GLN A 61 -15.72 8.46 7.21
N GLY A 62 -16.54 7.68 7.95
CA GLY A 62 -16.03 6.64 8.84
C GLY A 62 -15.22 5.58 8.11
N ALA A 63 -15.62 5.21 6.88
CA ALA A 63 -14.87 4.28 6.04
C ALA A 63 -13.49 4.84 5.66
N VAL A 64 -13.41 6.10 5.23
CA VAL A 64 -12.14 6.74 4.87
C VAL A 64 -11.22 6.88 6.09
N GLU A 65 -11.75 7.31 7.23
CA GLU A 65 -10.97 7.42 8.47
C GLU A 65 -10.42 6.06 8.91
N ALA A 66 -11.27 5.01 8.91
CA ALA A 66 -10.85 3.65 9.23
C ALA A 66 -9.83 3.09 8.23
N ALA A 67 -9.99 3.35 6.93
CA ALA A 67 -8.99 2.96 5.93
C ALA A 67 -7.65 3.66 6.18
N LEU A 68 -7.65 4.97 6.44
CA LEU A 68 -6.40 5.71 6.68
C LEU A 68 -5.68 5.28 7.96
N SER A 69 -6.39 4.78 8.97
CA SER A 69 -5.77 4.25 10.20
C SER A 69 -5.32 2.79 10.08
N ASN A 70 -6.11 1.95 9.39
CA ASN A 70 -5.97 0.50 9.47
C ASN A 70 -5.33 -0.11 8.23
N ASN A 71 -5.40 0.54 7.07
CA ASN A 71 -4.90 -0.01 5.81
C ASN A 71 -3.42 -0.39 5.91
N PHE A 72 -3.11 -1.66 5.60
CA PHE A 72 -1.77 -2.19 5.77
C PHE A 72 -0.72 -1.48 4.90
N ALA A 73 -1.07 -1.02 3.70
CA ALA A 73 -0.14 -0.28 2.86
C ALA A 73 0.23 1.07 3.49
N VAL A 74 -0.74 1.77 4.08
CA VAL A 74 -0.51 3.04 4.81
C VAL A 74 0.38 2.80 6.03
N GLN A 75 0.13 1.73 6.80
CA GLN A 75 0.94 1.38 7.97
C GLN A 75 2.38 0.99 7.59
N GLN A 76 2.56 0.28 6.48
CA GLN A 76 3.89 -0.04 5.93
C GLN A 76 4.64 1.22 5.50
N ALA A 77 3.98 2.12 4.76
CA ALA A 77 4.57 3.39 4.36
C ALA A 77 4.93 4.27 5.57
N ALA A 78 4.07 4.34 6.59
CA ALA A 78 4.37 5.04 7.84
C ALA A 78 5.55 4.43 8.60
N SER A 79 5.70 3.11 8.57
CA SER A 79 6.87 2.42 9.12
C SER A 79 8.13 2.74 8.32
N ALA A 80 8.04 2.84 6.99
CA ALA A 80 9.16 3.25 6.15
C ALA A 80 9.61 4.69 6.46
N VAL A 81 8.69 5.61 6.73
CA VAL A 81 9.02 6.96 7.22
C VAL A 81 9.78 6.89 8.53
N ARG A 82 9.32 6.11 9.52
CA ARG A 82 10.04 5.93 10.79
C ARG A 82 11.44 5.34 10.63
N MET A 83 11.62 4.40 9.70
CA MET A 83 12.96 3.88 9.37
C MET A 83 13.87 4.99 8.84
N ARG A 84 13.39 5.80 7.88
CA ARG A 84 14.17 6.92 7.33
C ARG A 84 14.44 8.02 8.37
N GLN A 85 13.52 8.26 9.30
CA GLN A 85 13.75 9.14 10.45
C GLN A 85 14.91 8.63 11.32
N GLY A 86 14.94 7.32 11.63
CA GLY A 86 16.06 6.72 12.36
C GLY A 86 17.40 6.87 11.62
N GLU A 87 17.41 6.65 10.30
CA GLU A 87 18.59 6.88 9.46
C GLU A 87 19.03 8.36 9.46
N ALA A 88 18.09 9.31 9.39
CA ALA A 88 18.39 10.74 9.45
C ALA A 88 18.96 11.16 10.82
N VAL A 89 18.44 10.61 11.93
CA VAL A 89 18.99 10.82 13.27
C VAL A 89 20.40 10.24 13.38
N HIS A 90 20.67 9.09 12.77
CA HIS A 90 22.02 8.52 12.73
C HIS A 90 22.97 9.35 11.88
N ALA A 91 22.52 9.84 10.72
CA ALA A 91 23.32 10.67 9.82
C ALA A 91 23.65 12.05 10.41
N GLY A 92 22.76 12.62 11.24
CA GLY A 92 22.96 13.91 11.91
C GLY A 92 23.89 13.88 13.13
N ARG A 93 24.67 12.79 13.32
CA ARG A 93 25.67 12.71 14.39
C ARG A 93 26.91 13.53 14.01
N LEU A 94 27.52 14.19 15.00
CA LEU A 94 28.71 15.03 14.80
C LEU A 94 29.96 14.23 14.41
N VAL A 95 29.99 12.93 14.72
CA VAL A 95 31.11 12.04 14.45
C VAL A 95 30.64 10.75 13.78
N PRO A 96 31.44 10.15 12.88
CA PRO A 96 31.06 8.96 12.11
C PRO A 96 30.94 7.68 12.93
N SER A 97 31.58 7.61 14.10
CA SER A 97 31.63 6.42 14.93
C SER A 97 31.68 6.76 16.40
N ASN A 98 31.38 5.79 17.26
CA ASN A 98 31.70 5.86 18.68
C ASN A 98 33.23 5.88 18.89
N PRO A 99 33.69 6.35 20.05
CA PRO A 99 35.09 6.22 20.42
C PRO A 99 35.45 4.74 20.58
N VAL A 100 36.68 4.38 20.22
CA VAL A 100 37.23 3.03 20.36
C VAL A 100 38.25 3.04 21.48
N LEU A 101 37.95 2.32 22.56
CA LEU A 101 38.88 2.01 23.63
C LEU A 101 39.61 0.71 23.30
N SER A 102 40.94 0.77 23.24
CA SER A 102 41.80 -0.40 23.08
C SER A 102 42.70 -0.54 24.29
N ALA A 103 42.83 -1.76 24.80
CA ALA A 103 43.84 -2.12 25.78
C ALA A 103 44.72 -3.22 25.20
N ARG A 104 46.02 -3.13 25.41
CA ARG A 104 47.01 -4.11 24.96
C ARG A 104 47.89 -4.49 26.14
N THR A 105 48.25 -5.76 26.21
CA THR A 105 49.34 -6.22 27.05
C THR A 105 50.24 -7.12 26.23
N ALA A 106 51.55 -7.02 26.46
CA ALA A 106 52.53 -7.85 25.80
C ALA A 106 53.61 -8.25 26.81
N ARG A 107 54.01 -9.51 26.80
CA ARG A 107 55.20 -9.96 27.53
C ARG A 107 56.41 -9.73 26.66
N ARG A 108 57.41 -9.06 27.19
CA ARG A 108 58.68 -8.80 26.53
C ARG A 108 59.77 -9.57 27.24
N ASP A 109 60.48 -10.40 26.47
CA ASP A 109 61.68 -11.10 26.93
C ASP A 109 62.90 -10.39 26.33
N GLY A 110 63.73 -9.79 27.18
CA GLY A 110 64.93 -9.05 26.78
C GLY A 110 66.18 -9.48 27.55
N PRO A 111 67.36 -8.95 27.20
CA PRO A 111 68.63 -9.23 27.89
C PRO A 111 68.60 -8.91 29.39
N ASP A 112 67.79 -7.92 29.79
CA ASP A 112 67.68 -7.41 31.17
C ASP A 112 66.55 -8.07 31.99
N GLY A 113 65.83 -9.04 31.42
CA GLY A 113 64.78 -9.80 32.11
C GLY A 113 63.45 -9.85 31.37
N GLN A 114 62.40 -10.26 32.09
CA GLN A 114 61.03 -10.31 31.57
C GLN A 114 60.25 -9.11 32.08
N SER A 115 59.69 -8.31 31.17
CA SER A 115 58.76 -7.23 31.50
C SER A 115 57.38 -7.48 30.91
N THR A 116 56.37 -6.82 31.47
CA THR A 116 55.01 -6.83 30.92
C THR A 116 54.66 -5.41 30.52
N ASP A 117 54.54 -5.19 29.22
CA ASP A 117 54.10 -3.94 28.66
C ASP A 117 52.56 -3.87 28.75
N PHE A 118 52.06 -2.68 29.05
CA PHE A 118 50.63 -2.40 29.15
C PHE A 118 50.29 -1.09 28.47
N GLY A 119 49.30 -1.11 27.58
CA GLY A 119 48.87 0.06 26.83
C GLY A 119 47.37 0.24 26.85
N ILE A 120 46.90 1.46 27.04
CA ILE A 120 45.50 1.87 26.83
C ILE A 120 45.49 3.02 25.82
N ALA A 121 44.60 2.96 24.85
CA ALA A 121 44.33 4.08 23.96
C ALA A 121 42.83 4.27 23.74
N ILE A 122 42.41 5.52 23.63
CA ILE A 122 41.07 5.90 23.16
C ILE A 122 41.23 6.68 21.85
N THR A 123 40.47 6.30 20.82
CA THR A 123 40.51 6.96 19.51
C THR A 123 39.10 7.34 19.06
N GLN A 124 38.98 8.47 18.38
CA GLN A 124 37.73 8.99 17.83
C GLN A 124 37.95 9.44 16.39
N SER A 125 37.17 8.88 15.47
CA SER A 125 37.15 9.35 14.09
C SER A 125 36.26 10.60 13.99
N LEU A 126 36.69 11.59 13.22
CA LEU A 126 36.01 12.86 13.00
C LEU A 126 35.67 12.99 11.51
N PHE A 127 34.49 13.53 11.22
CA PHE A 127 34.15 13.89 9.85
C PHE A 127 35.09 14.97 9.33
N THR A 128 35.54 14.81 8.10
CA THR A 128 36.32 15.82 7.37
C THR A 128 35.57 16.25 6.11
N ALA A 129 35.92 17.43 5.57
CA ALA A 129 35.41 17.95 4.29
C ALA A 129 33.88 17.96 4.14
N GLY A 130 33.14 18.25 5.22
CA GLY A 130 31.67 18.38 5.20
C GLY A 130 30.92 17.08 4.96
N LYS A 131 31.58 15.90 5.09
CA LYS A 131 30.95 14.60 4.83
C LYS A 131 29.76 14.31 5.75
N GLY A 132 29.83 14.72 7.01
CA GLY A 132 28.71 14.58 7.96
C GLY A 132 27.46 15.33 7.50
N GLU A 133 27.61 16.62 7.16
CA GLU A 133 26.51 17.45 6.66
C GLU A 133 25.88 16.89 5.37
N LEU A 134 26.71 16.43 4.41
CA LEU A 134 26.20 15.84 3.17
C LEU A 134 25.46 14.53 3.42
N ALA A 135 25.95 13.69 4.34
CA ALA A 135 25.26 12.46 4.73
C ALA A 135 23.93 12.77 5.42
N GLU A 136 23.89 13.78 6.29
CA GLU A 136 22.67 14.25 6.94
C GLU A 136 21.67 14.81 5.93
N GLN A 137 22.10 15.67 5.01
CA GLN A 137 21.25 16.24 3.95
C GLN A 137 20.64 15.14 3.06
N ALA A 138 21.46 14.17 2.63
CA ALA A 138 20.99 13.02 1.86
C ALA A 138 19.92 12.22 2.64
N ALA A 139 20.19 11.92 3.92
CA ALA A 139 19.25 11.17 4.75
C ALA A 139 17.94 11.93 5.00
N ARG A 140 18.00 13.24 5.26
CA ARG A 140 16.81 14.10 5.40
C ARG A 140 16.00 14.18 4.11
N ASN A 141 16.66 14.25 2.95
CA ASN A 141 15.97 14.23 1.66
C ASN A 141 15.27 12.88 1.41
N ARG A 142 15.90 11.74 1.76
CA ARG A 142 15.24 10.42 1.70
C ARG A 142 14.09 10.27 2.69
N GLN A 143 14.19 10.87 3.87
CA GLN A 143 13.08 10.95 4.81
C GLN A 143 11.91 11.75 4.21
N GLY A 144 12.18 12.94 3.66
CA GLY A 144 11.18 13.75 2.99
C GLY A 144 10.54 13.06 1.78
N GLU A 145 11.32 12.30 1.00
CA GLU A 145 10.78 11.43 -0.06
C GLU A 145 9.78 10.40 0.49
N ALA A 146 10.13 9.72 1.58
CA ALA A 146 9.24 8.73 2.19
C ALA A 146 7.96 9.36 2.76
N GLU A 147 8.05 10.53 3.37
CA GLU A 147 6.90 11.30 3.88
C GLU A 147 5.95 11.67 2.75
N GLN A 148 6.48 12.19 1.64
CA GLN A 148 5.65 12.59 0.50
C GLN A 148 5.04 11.38 -0.24
N ARG A 149 5.73 10.24 -0.27
CA ARG A 149 5.12 8.97 -0.75
C ARG A 149 3.96 8.51 0.14
N LEU A 150 4.11 8.63 1.46
CA LEU A 150 3.02 8.33 2.40
C LEU A 150 1.81 9.25 2.17
N ASP A 151 2.03 10.54 1.97
CA ASP A 151 0.94 11.49 1.71
C ASP A 151 0.21 11.20 0.40
N TYR A 152 0.94 10.87 -0.68
CA TYR A 152 0.32 10.41 -1.93
C TYR A 152 -0.48 9.12 -1.75
N LEU A 153 0.06 8.16 -0.99
CA LEU A 153 -0.61 6.90 -0.69
C LEU A 153 -1.90 7.12 0.11
N ARG A 154 -1.89 8.02 1.10
CA ARG A 154 -3.10 8.40 1.85
C ARG A 154 -4.19 8.96 0.95
N THR A 155 -3.85 9.89 0.05
CA THR A 155 -4.80 10.40 -0.95
C THR A 155 -5.35 9.28 -1.83
N THR A 156 -4.48 8.37 -2.28
CA THR A 156 -4.87 7.23 -3.12
C THR A 156 -5.82 6.29 -2.40
N VAL A 157 -5.50 5.89 -1.17
CA VAL A 157 -6.33 5.00 -0.34
C VAL A 157 -7.67 5.66 0.00
N ALA A 158 -7.67 6.96 0.30
CA ALA A 158 -8.92 7.69 0.53
C ALA A 158 -9.82 7.66 -0.72
N ALA A 159 -9.29 7.98 -1.90
CA ALA A 159 -10.04 7.94 -3.16
C ALA A 159 -10.58 6.52 -3.47
N GLN A 160 -9.74 5.50 -3.31
CA GLN A 160 -10.13 4.09 -3.51
C GLN A 160 -11.20 3.64 -2.53
N THR A 161 -11.09 4.04 -1.26
CA THR A 161 -12.09 3.73 -0.24
C THR A 161 -13.43 4.37 -0.56
N ARG A 162 -13.45 5.63 -1.02
CA ARG A 162 -14.69 6.27 -1.45
C ARG A 162 -15.32 5.58 -2.65
N SER A 163 -14.51 5.21 -3.64
CA SER A 163 -14.96 4.42 -4.79
C SER A 163 -15.57 3.09 -4.37
N ALA A 164 -14.88 2.32 -3.52
CA ALA A 164 -15.34 1.03 -3.04
C ALA A 164 -16.65 1.16 -2.24
N PHE A 165 -16.75 2.17 -1.38
CA PHE A 165 -17.97 2.45 -0.61
C PHE A 165 -19.17 2.72 -1.53
N LEU A 166 -19.02 3.62 -2.50
CA LEU A 166 -20.10 3.95 -3.45
C LEU A 166 -20.44 2.76 -4.37
N GLN A 167 -19.46 1.92 -4.74
CA GLN A 167 -19.70 0.69 -5.49
C GLN A 167 -20.50 -0.33 -4.68
N VAL A 168 -20.35 -0.38 -3.36
CA VAL A 168 -21.22 -1.21 -2.51
C VAL A 168 -22.66 -0.69 -2.53
N LEU A 169 -22.86 0.63 -2.41
CA LEU A 169 -24.19 1.23 -2.53
C LEU A 169 -24.85 0.92 -3.89
N SER A 170 -24.08 1.06 -4.98
CA SER A 170 -24.52 0.68 -6.34
C SER A 170 -24.88 -0.81 -6.44
N ALA A 171 -24.08 -1.69 -5.83
CA ALA A 171 -24.38 -3.12 -5.81
C ALA A 171 -25.61 -3.48 -4.95
N GLN A 172 -25.86 -2.75 -3.86
CA GLN A 172 -27.09 -2.89 -3.07
C GLN A 172 -28.33 -2.49 -3.90
N GLU A 173 -28.26 -1.37 -4.62
CA GLU A 173 -29.33 -0.90 -5.50
C GLU A 173 -29.63 -1.89 -6.64
N ARG A 174 -28.58 -2.50 -7.21
CA ARG A 174 -28.71 -3.59 -8.20
C ARG A 174 -29.39 -4.82 -7.62
N LEU A 175 -29.05 -5.18 -6.38
CA LEU A 175 -29.67 -6.32 -5.69
C LEU A 175 -31.15 -6.06 -5.43
N ASP A 176 -31.52 -4.89 -4.91
CA ASP A 176 -32.92 -4.52 -4.69
C ASP A 176 -33.71 -4.54 -6.00
N THR A 177 -33.15 -3.97 -7.07
CA THR A 177 -33.74 -3.99 -8.41
C THR A 177 -33.97 -5.43 -8.90
N ALA A 178 -32.98 -6.32 -8.79
CA ALA A 178 -33.10 -7.71 -9.21
C ALA A 178 -34.14 -8.48 -8.37
N GLN A 179 -34.26 -8.17 -7.08
CA GLN A 179 -35.24 -8.77 -6.18
C GLN A 179 -36.69 -8.34 -6.53
N ARG A 180 -36.89 -7.08 -6.93
CA ARG A 180 -38.18 -6.61 -7.46
C ARG A 180 -38.50 -7.27 -8.80
N LEU A 181 -37.50 -7.44 -9.67
CA LEU A 181 -37.67 -8.02 -10.99
C LEU A 181 -38.16 -9.48 -10.93
N ILE A 182 -37.59 -10.31 -10.06
CA ILE A 182 -38.01 -11.71 -9.93
C ILE A 182 -39.45 -11.83 -9.41
N THR A 183 -39.85 -11.00 -8.44
CA THR A 183 -41.23 -10.96 -7.92
C THR A 183 -42.20 -10.63 -9.05
N LEU A 184 -41.88 -9.59 -9.82
CA LEU A 184 -42.70 -9.16 -10.93
C LEU A 184 -42.80 -10.19 -12.07
N ASN A 185 -41.70 -10.85 -12.44
CA ASN A 185 -41.73 -11.90 -13.48
C ASN A 185 -42.57 -13.11 -13.06
N ARG A 186 -42.58 -13.44 -11.76
CA ARG A 186 -43.47 -14.50 -11.22
C ARG A 186 -44.93 -14.10 -11.34
N GLU A 187 -45.29 -12.85 -11.02
CA GLU A 187 -46.65 -12.33 -11.21
C GLU A 187 -47.11 -12.40 -12.67
N VAL A 188 -46.23 -12.04 -13.63
CA VAL A 188 -46.53 -12.12 -15.06
C VAL A 188 -46.77 -13.56 -15.51
N ARG A 189 -45.93 -14.50 -15.05
CA ARG A 189 -46.12 -15.93 -15.32
C ARG A 189 -47.44 -16.45 -14.76
N ASP A 190 -47.76 -16.10 -13.52
CA ASP A 190 -48.98 -16.54 -12.85
C ASP A 190 -50.23 -15.93 -13.51
N PHE A 191 -50.12 -14.71 -14.04
CA PHE A 191 -51.17 -14.10 -14.87
C PHE A 191 -51.34 -14.84 -16.21
N ALA A 192 -50.26 -15.12 -16.93
CA ALA A 192 -50.31 -15.87 -18.19
C ALA A 192 -50.91 -17.28 -17.99
N GLN A 193 -50.59 -17.93 -16.88
CA GLN A 193 -51.10 -19.26 -16.54
C GLN A 193 -52.61 -19.24 -16.25
N ARG A 194 -53.11 -18.22 -15.54
CA ARG A 194 -54.56 -18.03 -15.34
C ARG A 194 -55.32 -17.79 -16.64
N ARG A 195 -54.76 -16.98 -17.56
CA ARG A 195 -55.37 -16.76 -18.89
C ARG A 195 -55.41 -18.03 -19.74
N LEU A 196 -54.36 -18.84 -19.71
CA LEU A 196 -54.35 -20.14 -20.38
C LEU A 196 -55.45 -21.07 -19.82
N GLN A 197 -55.63 -21.10 -18.50
CA GLN A 197 -56.70 -21.90 -17.86
C GLN A 197 -58.11 -21.40 -18.21
N ALA A 198 -58.28 -20.10 -18.43
CA ALA A 198 -59.53 -19.50 -18.88
C ALA A 198 -59.79 -19.65 -20.40
N GLY A 199 -58.84 -20.22 -21.16
CA GLY A 199 -58.94 -20.33 -22.63
C GLY A 199 -58.63 -19.02 -23.37
N GLU A 200 -58.20 -17.98 -22.67
CA GLU A 200 -57.94 -16.63 -23.21
C GLU A 200 -56.44 -16.38 -23.50
N GLY A 201 -55.58 -17.37 -23.28
CA GLY A 201 -54.13 -17.28 -23.44
C GLY A 201 -53.53 -18.51 -24.11
N THR A 202 -52.27 -18.41 -24.51
CA THR A 202 -51.56 -19.49 -25.22
C THR A 202 -50.45 -20.12 -24.37
N ARG A 203 -50.07 -21.37 -24.68
CA ARG A 203 -48.87 -21.98 -24.09
C ARG A 203 -47.59 -21.21 -24.41
N LEU A 204 -47.56 -20.49 -25.55
CA LEU A 204 -46.43 -19.62 -25.90
C LEU A 204 -46.25 -18.48 -24.90
N GLU A 205 -47.35 -17.85 -24.46
CA GLU A 205 -47.31 -16.78 -23.45
C GLU A 205 -46.78 -17.29 -22.10
N VAL A 206 -47.23 -18.46 -21.65
CA VAL A 206 -46.74 -19.09 -20.42
C VAL A 206 -45.25 -19.41 -20.51
N ASN A 207 -44.80 -20.00 -21.64
CA ASN A 207 -43.39 -20.32 -21.86
C ASN A 207 -42.53 -19.05 -21.90
N ALA A 208 -42.99 -17.99 -22.55
CA ALA A 208 -42.28 -16.71 -22.60
C ALA A 208 -42.13 -16.09 -21.20
N ALA A 209 -43.18 -16.12 -20.38
CA ALA A 209 -43.12 -15.65 -19.01
C ALA A 209 -42.20 -16.50 -18.12
N ALA A 210 -42.20 -17.84 -18.31
CA ALA A 210 -41.27 -18.73 -17.62
C ALA A 210 -39.79 -18.45 -17.97
N ILE A 211 -39.50 -18.14 -19.24
CA ILE A 211 -38.16 -17.68 -19.66
C ILE A 211 -37.79 -16.37 -18.95
N GLY A 212 -38.75 -15.44 -18.80
CA GLY A 212 -38.56 -14.20 -18.04
C GLY A 212 -38.18 -14.44 -16.58
N VAL A 213 -38.85 -15.36 -15.90
CA VAL A 213 -38.48 -15.79 -14.53
C VAL A 213 -37.05 -16.33 -14.49
N GLY A 214 -36.68 -17.21 -15.42
CA GLY A 214 -35.31 -17.76 -15.48
C GLY A 214 -34.23 -16.68 -15.69
N ARG A 215 -34.50 -15.67 -16.54
CA ARG A 215 -33.60 -14.52 -16.71
C ARG A 215 -33.48 -13.68 -15.44
N ALA A 216 -34.59 -13.43 -14.75
CA ALA A 216 -34.60 -12.69 -13.48
C ALA A 216 -33.84 -13.42 -12.37
N GLU A 217 -33.92 -14.75 -12.31
CA GLU A 217 -33.14 -15.58 -11.39
C GLU A 217 -31.64 -15.48 -11.66
N ALA A 218 -31.23 -15.50 -12.93
CA ALA A 218 -29.83 -15.31 -13.32
C ALA A 218 -29.31 -13.91 -12.93
N GLU A 219 -30.09 -12.84 -13.17
CA GLU A 219 -29.70 -11.48 -12.77
C GLU A 219 -29.65 -11.31 -11.25
N LEU A 220 -30.55 -11.95 -10.49
CA LEU A 220 -30.49 -11.96 -9.02
C LEU A 220 -29.21 -12.63 -8.52
N ALA A 221 -28.84 -13.78 -9.09
CA ALA A 221 -27.58 -14.46 -8.73
C ALA A 221 -26.36 -13.58 -9.02
N LYS A 222 -26.34 -12.92 -10.18
CA LYS A 222 -25.29 -11.98 -10.58
C LYS A 222 -25.22 -10.75 -9.65
N ALA A 223 -26.36 -10.18 -9.27
CA ALA A 223 -26.40 -9.03 -8.35
C ALA A 223 -25.87 -9.40 -6.95
N ARG A 224 -26.19 -10.60 -6.44
CA ARG A 224 -25.63 -11.12 -5.17
C ARG A 224 -24.11 -11.28 -5.26
N GLN A 225 -23.61 -11.83 -6.36
CA GLN A 225 -22.17 -11.96 -6.58
C GLN A 225 -21.48 -10.60 -6.63
N LYS A 226 -22.04 -9.62 -7.36
CA LYS A 226 -21.51 -8.26 -7.42
C LYS A 226 -21.47 -7.56 -6.06
N LEU A 227 -22.52 -7.70 -5.25
CA LEU A 227 -22.54 -7.15 -3.90
C LEU A 227 -21.48 -7.79 -3.00
N SER A 228 -21.31 -9.11 -3.08
CA SER A 228 -20.24 -9.80 -2.37
C SER A 228 -18.85 -9.29 -2.77
N ALA A 229 -18.59 -9.17 -4.07
CA ALA A 229 -17.32 -8.65 -4.59
C ALA A 229 -17.06 -7.19 -4.16
N ALA A 230 -18.06 -6.32 -4.22
CA ALA A 230 -17.93 -4.93 -3.80
C ALA A 230 -17.64 -4.82 -2.29
N ARG A 231 -18.28 -5.65 -1.46
CA ARG A 231 -18.00 -5.70 -0.01
C ARG A 231 -16.58 -6.15 0.28
N LEU A 232 -16.10 -7.19 -0.41
CA LEU A 232 -14.73 -7.67 -0.27
C LEU A 232 -13.70 -6.59 -0.64
N ALA A 233 -13.94 -5.85 -1.73
CA ALA A 233 -13.09 -4.73 -2.13
C ALA A 233 -13.05 -3.61 -1.07
N LEU A 234 -14.19 -3.32 -0.42
CA LEU A 234 -14.22 -2.35 0.68
C LEU A 234 -13.51 -2.88 1.94
N THR A 235 -13.76 -4.12 2.35
CA THR A 235 -13.10 -4.70 3.53
C THR A 235 -11.58 -4.78 3.36
N GLU A 236 -11.09 -4.99 2.14
CA GLU A 236 -9.65 -4.90 1.82
C GLU A 236 -9.09 -3.51 2.12
N GLN A 237 -9.79 -2.43 1.71
CA GLN A 237 -9.35 -1.06 2.00
C GLN A 237 -9.33 -0.77 3.52
N LEU A 238 -10.28 -1.33 4.25
CA LEU A 238 -10.44 -1.16 5.70
C LEU A 238 -9.52 -2.10 6.52
N ALA A 239 -8.80 -3.02 5.86
CA ALA A 239 -8.01 -4.06 6.51
C ALA A 239 -8.81 -4.91 7.52
N LEU A 240 -10.08 -5.20 7.19
CA LEU A 240 -10.95 -6.07 7.98
C LEU A 240 -10.85 -7.53 7.50
N ASP A 241 -11.27 -8.47 8.34
CA ASP A 241 -11.42 -9.87 7.94
C ASP A 241 -12.39 -9.98 6.75
N PRO A 242 -12.09 -10.75 5.68
CA PRO A 242 -13.01 -10.93 4.55
C PRO A 242 -14.39 -11.49 4.92
N ALA A 243 -14.51 -12.18 6.06
CA ALA A 243 -15.77 -12.68 6.59
C ALA A 243 -16.51 -11.65 7.47
N ALA A 244 -15.91 -10.49 7.76
CA ALA A 244 -16.55 -9.45 8.54
C ALA A 244 -17.80 -8.91 7.83
N SER A 245 -18.92 -8.86 8.54
CA SER A 245 -20.15 -8.25 8.05
C SER A 245 -20.14 -6.76 8.35
N VAL A 246 -20.02 -5.93 7.31
CA VAL A 246 -20.13 -4.47 7.43
C VAL A 246 -21.49 -4.03 6.89
N GLU A 247 -22.34 -3.49 7.75
CA GLU A 247 -23.55 -2.80 7.32
C GLU A 247 -23.19 -1.39 6.83
N ILE A 248 -23.58 -1.07 5.60
CA ILE A 248 -23.27 0.20 4.96
C ILE A 248 -24.57 0.94 4.71
N ARG A 249 -24.63 2.20 5.15
CA ARG A 249 -25.75 3.10 4.90
C ARG A 249 -25.25 4.39 4.25
N GLY A 250 -25.96 4.82 3.23
CA GLY A 250 -25.67 6.04 2.48
C GLY A 250 -26.56 6.15 1.25
N GLN A 251 -26.52 7.30 0.60
CA GLN A 251 -27.24 7.54 -0.66
C GLN A 251 -26.28 7.43 -1.83
N LEU A 252 -26.73 6.78 -2.92
CA LEU A 252 -25.97 6.64 -4.16
C LEU A 252 -26.13 7.90 -5.02
N GLU A 253 -25.67 9.03 -4.51
CA GLU A 253 -25.65 10.30 -5.24
C GLU A 253 -24.26 10.93 -5.11
N PRO A 254 -23.32 10.61 -6.02
CA PRO A 254 -22.02 11.26 -6.04
C PRO A 254 -22.19 12.75 -6.34
N ALA A 255 -21.68 13.63 -5.47
CA ALA A 255 -21.69 15.05 -5.73
C ALA A 255 -20.92 15.35 -7.04
N PRO A 256 -21.44 16.23 -7.92
CA PRO A 256 -20.71 16.63 -9.12
C PRO A 256 -19.37 17.28 -8.74
N LEU A 257 -18.31 16.87 -9.43
CA LEU A 257 -17.01 17.53 -9.36
C LEU A 257 -17.01 18.64 -10.42
N GLU A 258 -16.80 19.87 -9.98
CA GLU A 258 -16.69 21.01 -10.89
C GLU A 258 -15.28 21.06 -11.49
N ILE A 259 -15.21 21.00 -12.83
CA ILE A 259 -13.96 21.04 -13.60
C ILE A 259 -14.04 22.21 -14.59
N ASP A 260 -13.78 23.41 -14.10
CA ASP A 260 -13.88 24.65 -14.87
C ASP A 260 -12.77 24.79 -15.92
N ASP A 261 -11.51 24.62 -15.49
CA ASP A 261 -10.32 24.75 -16.35
C ASP A 261 -9.36 23.57 -16.15
N THR A 262 -9.27 22.74 -17.19
CA THR A 262 -8.37 21.57 -17.22
C THR A 262 -6.90 21.97 -17.14
N ASP A 263 -6.49 23.08 -17.75
CA ASP A 263 -5.10 23.54 -17.72
C ASP A 263 -4.74 24.10 -16.34
N ALA A 264 -5.65 24.80 -15.66
CA ALA A 264 -5.46 25.22 -14.28
C ALA A 264 -5.32 24.01 -13.34
N LEU A 265 -6.19 23.01 -13.48
CA LEU A 265 -6.14 21.78 -12.69
C LEU A 265 -4.81 21.04 -12.90
N LEU A 266 -4.36 20.93 -14.16
CA LEU A 266 -3.07 20.32 -14.49
C LEU A 266 -1.89 21.09 -13.87
N ARG A 267 -1.88 22.43 -13.95
CA ARG A 267 -0.84 23.26 -13.31
C ARG A 267 -0.80 23.03 -11.79
N GLN A 268 -1.96 22.99 -11.14
CA GLN A 268 -2.04 22.72 -9.70
C GLN A 268 -1.57 21.31 -9.36
N ALA A 269 -1.98 20.30 -10.12
CA ALA A 269 -1.54 18.92 -9.92
C ALA A 269 -0.02 18.80 -10.06
N MET A 270 0.59 19.43 -11.07
CA MET A 270 2.05 19.43 -11.23
C MET A 270 2.82 20.11 -10.10
N GLN A 271 2.19 21.02 -9.36
CA GLN A 271 2.81 21.73 -8.23
C GLN A 271 2.58 21.07 -6.87
N ARG A 272 1.41 20.41 -6.68
CA ARG A 272 0.95 19.97 -5.37
C ARG A 272 0.97 18.46 -5.16
N ARG A 273 1.07 17.65 -6.22
CA ARG A 273 1.09 16.19 -6.10
C ARG A 273 2.32 15.72 -5.32
N SER A 274 2.06 15.02 -4.20
CA SER A 274 3.12 14.57 -3.29
C SER A 274 4.09 13.57 -3.92
N ASP A 275 3.67 12.73 -4.88
CA ASP A 275 4.58 11.81 -5.58
C ASP A 275 5.61 12.55 -6.46
N LEU A 276 5.25 13.69 -7.06
CA LEU A 276 6.21 14.56 -7.76
C LEU A 276 7.19 15.23 -6.78
N VAL A 277 6.69 15.67 -5.61
CA VAL A 277 7.56 16.22 -4.56
C VAL A 277 8.51 15.14 -4.04
N ALA A 278 8.04 13.89 -3.89
CA ALA A 278 8.87 12.76 -3.51
C ALA A 278 9.97 12.48 -4.53
N ALA A 279 9.65 12.49 -5.84
CA ALA A 279 10.65 12.31 -6.89
C ALA A 279 11.72 13.41 -6.86
N ALA A 280 11.33 14.67 -6.69
CA ALA A 280 12.27 15.78 -6.56
C ALA A 280 13.18 15.64 -5.31
N ARG A 281 12.63 15.15 -4.18
CA ARG A 281 13.41 14.83 -2.98
C ARG A 281 14.40 13.68 -3.21
N SER A 282 14.02 12.69 -4.01
CA SER A 282 14.89 11.58 -4.39
C SER A 282 16.09 12.06 -5.24
N VAL A 283 15.85 12.97 -6.20
CA VAL A 283 16.91 13.63 -6.98
C VAL A 283 17.84 14.44 -6.07
N ALA A 284 17.29 15.17 -5.10
CA ALA A 284 18.09 15.91 -4.14
C ALA A 284 18.97 14.98 -3.29
N ALA A 285 18.43 13.87 -2.78
CA ALA A 285 19.19 12.87 -2.04
C ALA A 285 20.32 12.26 -2.89
N ALA A 286 20.02 11.83 -4.12
CA ALA A 286 21.02 11.26 -5.03
C ALA A 286 22.15 12.26 -5.36
N ARG A 287 21.82 13.56 -5.48
CA ARG A 287 22.81 14.63 -5.68
C ARG A 287 23.72 14.78 -4.46
N ASP A 288 23.17 14.74 -3.26
CA ASP A 288 23.93 14.83 -2.00
C ASP A 288 24.86 13.63 -1.83
N GLU A 289 24.39 12.45 -2.20
CA GLU A 289 25.18 11.22 -2.19
C GLU A 289 26.33 11.23 -3.19
N LEU A 290 26.12 11.77 -4.39
CA LEU A 290 27.20 11.99 -5.35
C LEU A 290 28.24 12.97 -4.79
N ARG A 291 27.80 14.07 -4.17
CA ARG A 291 28.70 15.03 -3.51
C ARG A 291 29.48 14.34 -2.40
N LEU A 292 28.82 13.52 -1.58
CA LEU A 292 29.44 12.75 -0.49
C LEU A 292 30.48 11.75 -1.03
N SER A 293 30.14 11.01 -2.10
CA SER A 293 31.05 10.04 -2.73
C SER A 293 32.32 10.73 -3.25
N LYS A 294 32.20 11.88 -3.92
CA LYS A 294 33.36 12.68 -4.36
C LYS A 294 34.24 13.13 -3.19
N ARG A 295 33.65 13.36 -2.00
CA ARG A 295 34.39 13.76 -0.78
C ARG A 295 35.09 12.59 -0.08
N GLN A 296 34.85 11.34 -0.47
CA GLN A 296 35.53 10.17 0.13
C GLN A 296 37.04 10.17 -0.12
N LEU A 297 37.51 10.86 -1.18
CA LEU A 297 38.93 11.11 -1.43
C LEU A 297 39.62 11.90 -0.31
N MET A 298 38.88 12.71 0.45
CA MET A 298 39.40 13.33 1.67
C MET A 298 39.17 12.37 2.84
N PRO A 299 40.22 11.80 3.45
CA PRO A 299 40.04 10.85 4.52
C PRO A 299 39.52 11.49 5.81
N ASN A 300 38.78 10.72 6.60
CA ASN A 300 38.43 11.13 7.96
C ASN A 300 39.70 11.18 8.83
N LEU A 301 39.71 12.11 9.78
CA LEU A 301 40.79 12.29 10.73
C LEU A 301 40.46 11.52 12.01
N THR A 302 41.38 10.70 12.50
CA THR A 302 41.24 10.01 13.77
C THR A 302 42.18 10.64 14.77
N VAL A 303 41.60 11.17 15.85
CA VAL A 303 42.35 11.73 16.98
C VAL A 303 42.29 10.71 18.12
N GLY A 304 43.40 10.52 18.82
CA GLY A 304 43.46 9.63 19.97
C GLY A 304 44.34 10.13 21.09
N ALA A 305 44.16 9.54 22.25
CA ALA A 305 45.06 9.66 23.39
C ALA A 305 45.45 8.26 23.85
N PHE A 306 46.70 8.09 24.25
CA PHE A 306 47.22 6.81 24.70
C PHE A 306 48.12 6.97 25.92
N TYR A 307 48.19 5.90 26.70
CA TYR A 307 49.10 5.69 27.81
C TYR A 307 49.68 4.29 27.67
N ASP A 308 50.99 4.21 27.53
CA ASP A 308 51.76 2.97 27.46
C ASP A 308 52.75 2.94 28.63
N LYS A 309 52.81 1.80 29.30
CA LYS A 309 53.82 1.44 30.27
C LYS A 309 54.72 0.40 29.64
N GLU A 310 55.95 0.80 29.33
CA GLU A 310 56.97 -0.06 28.74
C GLU A 310 58.09 -0.23 29.76
N GLU A 311 58.33 -1.48 30.19
CA GLU A 311 59.25 -1.79 31.29
C GLU A 311 58.96 -0.99 32.59
N SER A 312 59.69 0.09 32.86
CA SER A 312 59.51 1.01 34.00
C SER A 312 59.16 2.46 33.60
N ASN A 313 59.00 2.71 32.30
CA ASN A 313 58.73 4.05 31.78
C ASN A 313 57.24 4.21 31.46
N ASP A 314 56.70 5.37 31.86
CA ASP A 314 55.35 5.79 31.55
C ASP A 314 55.39 6.74 30.35
N VAL A 315 54.70 6.38 29.27
CA VAL A 315 54.59 7.18 28.06
C VAL A 315 53.12 7.53 27.85
N ALA A 316 52.81 8.82 27.87
CA ALA A 316 51.48 9.32 27.52
C ALA A 316 51.58 10.24 26.31
N GLY A 317 50.60 10.16 25.41
CA GLY A 317 50.63 10.95 24.19
C GLY A 317 49.28 11.10 23.52
N VAL A 318 49.27 11.94 22.48
CA VAL A 318 48.16 12.09 21.55
C VAL A 318 48.56 11.53 20.20
N SER A 319 47.60 10.96 19.49
CA SER A 319 47.80 10.42 18.15
C SER A 319 46.87 11.09 17.15
N LEU A 320 47.39 11.30 15.95
CA LEU A 320 46.63 11.77 14.81
C LEU A 320 46.89 10.81 13.65
N SER A 321 45.82 10.26 13.08
CA SER A 321 45.94 9.34 11.93
C SER A 321 44.85 9.60 10.92
N ALA A 322 45.18 9.40 9.64
CA ALA A 322 44.21 9.45 8.55
C ALA A 322 44.66 8.45 7.47
N PRO A 323 43.75 7.62 6.93
CA PRO A 323 44.09 6.73 5.83
C PRO A 323 44.39 7.54 4.56
N ILE A 324 45.47 7.25 3.84
CA ILE A 324 45.77 7.94 2.58
C ILE A 324 45.30 7.06 1.40
N PRO A 325 44.31 7.48 0.59
CA PRO A 325 43.76 6.66 -0.48
C PRO A 325 44.70 6.64 -1.71
N VAL A 326 45.77 5.84 -1.63
CA VAL A 326 46.75 5.71 -2.74
C VAL A 326 46.25 4.77 -3.84
N PHE A 327 45.73 3.60 -3.46
CA PHE A 327 45.30 2.55 -4.40
C PHE A 327 43.79 2.56 -4.69
N HIS A 328 42.98 3.19 -3.82
CA HIS A 328 41.52 3.17 -3.92
C HIS A 328 40.96 4.59 -3.97
N GLN A 329 40.71 5.08 -5.19
CA GLN A 329 40.24 6.46 -5.44
C GLN A 329 38.70 6.58 -5.54
N PHE A 330 37.97 5.53 -5.17
CA PHE A 330 36.50 5.49 -5.15
C PHE A 330 35.84 5.77 -6.52
N GLU A 331 36.51 5.47 -7.64
CA GLU A 331 35.96 5.74 -8.97
C GLU A 331 34.67 4.97 -9.25
N GLY A 332 34.58 3.72 -8.77
CA GLY A 332 33.41 2.87 -8.95
C GLY A 332 32.20 3.43 -8.19
N GLU A 333 32.40 3.85 -6.94
CA GLU A 333 31.39 4.47 -6.09
C GLU A 333 30.90 5.79 -6.68
N GLN A 334 31.81 6.60 -7.22
CA GLN A 334 31.46 7.86 -7.88
C GLN A 334 30.65 7.63 -9.16
N ARG A 335 31.06 6.68 -10.02
CA ARG A 335 30.30 6.30 -11.22
C ARG A 335 28.91 5.76 -10.87
N SER A 336 28.83 4.92 -9.84
CA SER A 336 27.56 4.39 -9.32
C SER A 336 26.66 5.51 -8.75
N ALA A 337 27.22 6.46 -8.00
CA ALA A 337 26.47 7.59 -7.47
C ALA A 337 25.98 8.54 -8.58
N GLN A 338 26.79 8.76 -9.63
CA GLN A 338 26.38 9.55 -10.79
C GLN A 338 25.22 8.88 -11.52
N ALA A 339 25.33 7.57 -11.80
CA ALA A 339 24.27 6.82 -12.45
C ALA A 339 22.97 6.80 -11.63
N ARG A 340 23.06 6.80 -10.29
CA ARG A 340 21.89 6.92 -9.41
C ARG A 340 21.23 8.29 -9.50
N LEU A 341 22.01 9.38 -9.61
CA LEU A 341 21.46 10.72 -9.86
C LEU A 341 20.79 10.80 -11.22
N ASP A 342 21.45 10.33 -12.28
CA ASP A 342 20.90 10.35 -13.64
C ASP A 342 19.58 9.55 -13.71
N ARG A 343 19.55 8.37 -13.08
CA ARG A 343 18.34 7.55 -12.94
C ARG A 343 17.22 8.31 -12.23
N ALA A 344 17.49 8.93 -11.08
CA ALA A 344 16.48 9.67 -10.33
C ALA A 344 15.90 10.84 -11.14
N GLN A 345 16.71 11.52 -11.94
CA GLN A 345 16.26 12.60 -12.82
C GLN A 345 15.36 12.09 -13.94
N ILE A 346 15.74 10.98 -14.58
CA ILE A 346 14.91 10.34 -15.61
C ILE A 346 13.58 9.86 -15.03
N GLU A 347 13.59 9.28 -13.82
CA GLU A 347 12.38 8.84 -13.12
C GLU A 347 11.46 10.04 -12.78
N GLU A 348 12.00 11.18 -12.35
CA GLU A 348 11.23 12.42 -12.13
C GLU A 348 10.58 12.93 -13.41
N ASP A 349 11.33 13.01 -14.52
CA ASP A 349 10.82 13.49 -15.80
C ASP A 349 9.76 12.54 -16.39
N ALA A 350 9.99 11.22 -16.27
CA ALA A 350 9.01 10.22 -16.67
C ALA A 350 7.72 10.35 -15.84
N LEU A 351 7.83 10.57 -14.52
CA LEU A 351 6.68 10.78 -13.64
C LEU A 351 5.91 12.05 -14.00
N ARG A 352 6.60 13.16 -14.32
CA ARG A 352 5.93 14.39 -14.79
C ARG A 352 5.08 14.15 -16.04
N GLN A 353 5.62 13.41 -17.00
CA GLN A 353 4.87 13.07 -18.22
C GLN A 353 3.71 12.12 -17.93
N GLN A 354 3.89 11.18 -17.00
CA GLN A 354 2.84 10.28 -16.55
C GLN A 354 1.70 11.04 -15.88
N VAL A 355 2.00 11.92 -14.91
CA VAL A 355 1.03 12.77 -14.21
C VAL A 355 0.20 13.58 -15.21
N ARG A 356 0.85 14.17 -16.22
CA ARG A 356 0.15 14.93 -17.27
C ARG A 356 -0.87 14.06 -18.01
N ARG A 357 -0.47 12.85 -18.42
CA ARG A 357 -1.39 11.90 -19.10
C ARG A 357 -2.53 11.46 -18.19
N GLU A 358 -2.21 11.12 -16.93
CA GLU A 358 -3.20 10.68 -15.94
C GLU A 358 -4.29 11.73 -15.71
N VAL A 359 -3.91 13.01 -15.53
CA VAL A 359 -4.89 14.09 -15.33
C VAL A 359 -5.75 14.29 -16.58
N LEU A 360 -5.16 14.34 -17.76
CA LEU A 360 -5.89 14.53 -19.01
C LEU A 360 -6.89 13.39 -19.27
N MET A 361 -6.45 12.14 -19.06
CA MET A 361 -7.33 10.97 -19.18
C MET A 361 -8.44 10.99 -18.13
N ALA A 362 -8.12 11.24 -16.87
CA ALA A 362 -9.12 11.25 -15.80
C ALA A 362 -10.18 12.33 -16.00
N VAL A 363 -9.82 13.51 -16.52
CA VAL A 363 -10.78 14.57 -16.88
C VAL A 363 -11.68 14.12 -18.04
N ALA A 364 -11.11 13.52 -19.08
CA ALA A 364 -11.88 13.03 -20.23
C ALA A 364 -12.86 11.90 -19.82
N ASP A 365 -12.37 10.94 -19.03
CA ASP A 365 -13.14 9.81 -18.50
C ASP A 365 -14.27 10.31 -17.59
N TYR A 366 -13.99 11.28 -16.70
CA TYR A 366 -15.00 11.87 -15.82
C TYR A 366 -16.09 12.60 -16.60
N ARG A 367 -15.71 13.47 -17.55
CA ARG A 367 -16.68 14.20 -18.39
C ARG A 367 -17.56 13.24 -19.19
N SER A 368 -16.97 12.21 -19.79
CA SER A 368 -17.72 11.19 -20.54
C SER A 368 -18.65 10.38 -19.64
N ALA A 369 -18.17 9.93 -18.48
CA ALA A 369 -19.00 9.19 -17.52
C ALA A 369 -20.16 10.06 -16.98
N ARG A 370 -19.89 11.35 -16.74
CA ARG A 370 -20.92 12.30 -16.30
C ARG A 370 -22.01 12.50 -17.33
N GLU A 371 -21.62 12.73 -18.59
CA GLU A 371 -22.57 12.84 -19.71
C GLU A 371 -23.44 11.58 -19.85
N ARG A 372 -22.85 10.38 -19.70
CA ARG A 372 -23.62 9.13 -19.70
C ARG A 372 -24.65 9.07 -18.58
N VAL A 373 -24.27 9.45 -17.35
CA VAL A 373 -25.21 9.49 -16.21
C VAL A 373 -26.34 10.48 -16.47
N ASP A 374 -26.04 11.66 -17.00
CA ASP A 374 -27.05 12.70 -17.29
C ASP A 374 -28.06 12.23 -18.37
N VAL A 375 -27.57 11.54 -19.42
CA VAL A 375 -28.40 10.97 -20.50
C VAL A 375 -29.29 9.83 -20.00
N PHE A 376 -28.74 8.86 -19.25
CA PHE A 376 -29.51 7.70 -18.80
C PHE A 376 -30.42 8.01 -17.60
N GLY A 377 -30.01 8.92 -16.72
CA GLY A 377 -30.65 9.13 -15.41
C GLY A 377 -31.94 9.94 -15.45
N SER A 378 -31.91 11.15 -16.00
CA SER A 378 -33.00 12.11 -15.80
C SER A 378 -34.22 11.84 -16.68
N GLN A 379 -34.02 11.53 -17.97
CA GLN A 379 -35.13 11.40 -18.92
C GLN A 379 -35.41 9.94 -19.31
N MET A 380 -34.37 9.14 -19.59
CA MET A 380 -34.57 7.77 -20.10
C MET A 380 -35.18 6.85 -19.04
N LEU A 381 -34.68 6.89 -17.81
CA LEU A 381 -35.22 6.07 -16.71
C LEU A 381 -36.68 6.45 -16.40
N ALA A 382 -36.98 7.75 -16.27
CA ALA A 382 -38.34 8.24 -16.04
C ALA A 382 -39.31 7.81 -17.15
N ASN A 383 -38.92 7.94 -18.43
CA ASN A 383 -39.72 7.50 -19.57
C ASN A 383 -39.94 5.98 -19.56
N ALA A 384 -38.92 5.19 -19.20
CA ALA A 384 -39.03 3.73 -19.15
C ALA A 384 -39.97 3.27 -18.01
N GLU A 385 -39.92 3.93 -16.86
CA GLU A 385 -40.83 3.69 -15.73
C GLU A 385 -42.27 4.05 -16.09
N GLU A 386 -42.48 5.22 -16.71
CA GLU A 386 -43.80 5.65 -17.18
C GLU A 386 -44.36 4.69 -18.24
N ASN A 387 -43.54 4.27 -19.20
CA ASN A 387 -43.95 3.34 -20.26
C ASN A 387 -44.36 1.98 -19.67
N LEU A 388 -43.64 1.46 -18.67
CA LEU A 388 -44.06 0.25 -17.96
C LEU A 388 -45.39 0.45 -17.22
N ALA A 389 -45.59 1.59 -16.57
CA ALA A 389 -46.84 1.91 -15.86
C ALA A 389 -48.03 2.02 -16.82
N LEU A 390 -47.86 2.66 -17.98
CA LEU A 390 -48.86 2.75 -19.04
C LEU A 390 -49.17 1.37 -19.63
N THR A 391 -48.14 0.58 -19.93
CA THR A 391 -48.29 -0.78 -20.48
C THR A 391 -49.09 -1.68 -19.52
N ARG A 392 -48.80 -1.62 -18.21
CA ARG A 392 -49.57 -2.35 -17.19
C ARG A 392 -51.04 -1.94 -17.16
N ARG A 393 -51.36 -0.65 -17.31
CA ARG A 393 -52.74 -0.15 -17.38
C ARG A 393 -53.46 -0.66 -18.63
N ALA A 394 -52.80 -0.59 -19.80
CA ALA A 394 -53.36 -1.05 -21.07
C ALA A 394 -53.62 -2.56 -21.09
N VAL A 395 -52.73 -3.38 -20.53
CA VAL A 395 -52.97 -4.84 -20.39
C VAL A 395 -54.12 -5.13 -19.43
N LYS A 396 -54.23 -4.42 -18.29
CA LYS A 396 -55.38 -4.55 -17.38
C LYS A 396 -56.72 -4.19 -18.05
N ALA A 397 -56.69 -3.24 -18.98
CA ALA A 397 -57.86 -2.83 -19.77
C ALA A 397 -58.13 -3.74 -20.98
N GLY A 398 -57.34 -4.79 -21.21
CA GLY A 398 -57.48 -5.70 -22.36
C GLY A 398 -57.03 -5.11 -23.70
N GLN A 399 -56.41 -3.93 -23.71
CA GLN A 399 -55.97 -3.24 -24.93
C GLN A 399 -54.64 -3.78 -25.49
N LEU A 400 -53.82 -4.39 -24.63
CA LEU A 400 -52.54 -5.02 -25.00
C LEU A 400 -52.47 -6.44 -24.42
N GLY A 401 -51.71 -7.31 -25.08
CA GLY A 401 -51.44 -8.66 -24.59
C GLY A 401 -50.35 -8.69 -23.51
N ALA A 402 -50.30 -9.79 -22.73
CA ALA A 402 -49.25 -10.03 -21.73
C ALA A 402 -47.80 -9.83 -22.23
N PRO A 403 -47.42 -10.17 -23.49
CA PRO A 403 -46.07 -9.93 -24.00
C PRO A 403 -45.62 -8.45 -23.95
N ALA A 404 -46.55 -7.50 -24.04
CA ALA A 404 -46.23 -6.07 -23.96
C ALA A 404 -45.61 -5.71 -22.60
N ILE A 405 -46.11 -6.30 -21.49
CA ILE A 405 -45.54 -6.11 -20.16
C ILE A 405 -44.09 -6.59 -20.13
N THR A 406 -43.81 -7.78 -20.66
CA THR A 406 -42.44 -8.34 -20.70
C THR A 406 -41.50 -7.44 -21.51
N THR A 407 -41.94 -6.91 -22.65
CA THR A 407 -41.14 -5.98 -23.46
C THR A 407 -40.83 -4.69 -22.70
N ALA A 408 -41.84 -4.05 -22.11
CA ALA A 408 -41.65 -2.81 -21.35
C ALA A 408 -40.76 -3.03 -20.10
N GLN A 409 -40.87 -4.19 -19.45
CA GLN A 409 -40.01 -4.57 -18.33
C GLN A 409 -38.56 -4.77 -18.75
N ASN A 410 -38.31 -5.51 -19.82
CA ASN A 410 -36.95 -5.73 -20.33
C ASN A 410 -36.29 -4.39 -20.68
N ASN A 411 -37.04 -3.47 -21.30
CA ASN A 411 -36.55 -2.13 -21.62
C ASN A 411 -36.22 -1.32 -20.36
N LEU A 412 -37.09 -1.30 -19.34
CA LEU A 412 -36.79 -0.63 -18.06
C LEU A 412 -35.55 -1.23 -17.38
N MET A 413 -35.41 -2.55 -17.41
CA MET A 413 -34.26 -3.23 -16.83
C MET A 413 -32.96 -2.90 -17.56
N GLU A 414 -33.00 -2.85 -18.88
CA GLU A 414 -31.86 -2.44 -19.70
C GLU A 414 -31.44 -1.01 -19.38
N VAL A 415 -32.38 -0.07 -19.36
CA VAL A 415 -32.11 1.35 -19.03
C VAL A 415 -31.57 1.51 -17.61
N ARG A 416 -32.19 0.85 -16.61
CA ARG A 416 -31.71 0.90 -15.21
C ARG A 416 -30.33 0.26 -15.04
N GLY A 417 -30.07 -0.82 -15.78
CA GLY A 417 -28.75 -1.45 -15.84
C GLY A 417 -27.68 -0.53 -16.44
N GLN A 418 -28.00 0.15 -17.55
CA GLN A 418 -27.13 1.14 -18.18
C GLN A 418 -26.87 2.35 -17.28
N TYR A 419 -27.90 2.85 -16.57
CA TYR A 419 -27.76 3.92 -15.60
C TYR A 419 -26.83 3.54 -14.45
N LEU A 420 -27.04 2.38 -13.82
CA LEU A 420 -26.17 1.92 -12.73
C LEU A 420 -24.74 1.61 -13.22
N ALA A 421 -24.56 1.20 -14.47
CA ALA A 421 -23.24 1.05 -15.07
C ALA A 421 -22.56 2.41 -15.29
N ALA A 422 -23.28 3.40 -15.81
CA ALA A 422 -22.78 4.76 -15.95
C ALA A 422 -22.42 5.39 -14.60
N LEU A 423 -23.19 5.12 -13.54
CA LEU A 423 -22.86 5.55 -12.17
C LEU A 423 -21.57 4.91 -11.66
N ASP A 424 -21.38 3.59 -11.86
CA ASP A 424 -20.14 2.92 -11.49
C ASP A 424 -18.92 3.53 -12.22
N ASP A 425 -19.08 3.81 -13.52
CA ASP A 425 -18.04 4.47 -14.31
C ASP A 425 -17.75 5.88 -13.79
N LEU A 426 -18.77 6.66 -13.41
CA LEU A 426 -18.63 7.99 -12.85
C LEU A 426 -17.90 7.95 -11.50
N ILE A 427 -18.24 6.99 -10.64
CA ILE A 427 -17.59 6.76 -9.34
C ILE A 427 -16.10 6.43 -9.56
N ALA A 428 -15.81 5.50 -10.47
CA ALA A 428 -14.44 5.10 -10.78
C ALA A 428 -13.63 6.26 -11.40
N ALA A 429 -14.22 7.00 -12.34
CA ALA A 429 -13.59 8.15 -12.98
C ALA A 429 -13.34 9.29 -11.98
N GLY A 430 -14.29 9.55 -11.07
CA GLY A 430 -14.12 10.57 -10.03
C GLY A 430 -13.01 10.21 -9.04
N ALA A 431 -12.89 8.94 -8.64
CA ALA A 431 -11.79 8.48 -7.79
C ALA A 431 -10.43 8.54 -8.53
N ALA A 432 -10.41 8.22 -9.82
CA ALA A 432 -9.22 8.39 -10.66
C ALA A 432 -8.82 9.87 -10.81
N LEU A 433 -9.80 10.78 -10.90
CA LEU A 433 -9.58 12.22 -10.95
C LEU A 433 -9.06 12.76 -9.61
N GLU A 434 -9.64 12.34 -8.49
CA GLU A 434 -9.15 12.68 -7.15
C GLU A 434 -7.68 12.27 -6.99
N ARG A 435 -7.34 11.03 -7.34
CA ARG A 435 -5.95 10.53 -7.27
C ARG A 435 -5.02 11.26 -8.22
N SER A 436 -5.39 11.39 -9.50
CA SER A 436 -4.54 12.00 -10.53
C SER A 436 -4.27 13.48 -10.28
N THR A 437 -5.16 14.17 -9.56
CA THR A 437 -4.99 15.58 -9.17
C THR A 437 -4.30 15.75 -7.81
N GLY A 438 -4.01 14.66 -7.10
CA GLY A 438 -3.40 14.71 -5.77
C GLY A 438 -4.37 15.15 -4.67
N GLY A 439 -5.67 14.91 -4.83
CA GLY A 439 -6.69 15.18 -3.82
C GLY A 439 -7.26 16.61 -3.84
N LEU A 440 -7.02 17.35 -4.93
CA LEU A 440 -7.58 18.69 -5.16
C LEU A 440 -9.10 18.66 -5.34
N LEU A 441 -9.59 17.62 -6.00
CA LEU A 441 -11.00 17.31 -6.15
C LEU A 441 -11.29 16.04 -5.36
N ARG A 442 -12.41 16.00 -4.63
CA ARG A 442 -12.78 14.84 -3.80
C ARG A 442 -14.22 14.48 -4.08
N LEU A 443 -14.47 13.20 -4.32
CA LEU A 443 -15.84 12.70 -4.36
C LEU A 443 -16.43 12.80 -2.94
N ALA A 444 -17.44 13.65 -2.77
CA ALA A 444 -18.23 13.71 -1.55
C ALA A 444 -19.62 13.10 -1.82
N PRO A 445 -20.28 12.52 -0.81
CA PRO A 445 -21.71 12.31 -0.90
C PRO A 445 -22.38 13.68 -0.93
N THR A 446 -23.53 13.82 -1.58
CA THR A 446 -24.37 15.00 -1.37
C THR A 446 -24.61 15.15 0.14
N SER A 447 -24.29 16.31 0.70
CA SER A 447 -24.66 16.60 2.08
C SER A 447 -26.19 16.53 2.13
N SER A 448 -26.74 15.55 2.85
CA SER A 448 -28.07 15.74 3.40
C SER A 448 -27.95 17.01 4.23
N THR A 449 -28.60 18.09 3.81
CA THR A 449 -29.03 19.13 4.74
C THR A 449 -29.66 18.39 5.92
N GLU A 450 -28.95 18.35 7.05
CA GLU A 450 -29.55 18.03 8.33
C GLU A 450 -30.67 19.06 8.51
N SER A 451 -31.91 18.58 8.36
CA SER A 451 -33.11 19.31 8.73
C SER A 451 -33.35 19.16 10.23
#